data_AF-A0A8T4IUA5-F1
#
_entry.id   AF-A0A8T4IUA5-F1
#
_cell.length_a   1.000
_cell.length_b   1.000
_cell.length_c   1.000
_cell.angle_alpha   90.00
_cell.angle_beta   90.00
_cell.angle_gamma   90.00
#
_symmetry.space_group_name_H-M   'P 1'
#
loop_
_entity.id
_entity.type
_entity.pdbx_description
1 polymer ?
#
loop_
_entity_poly.entity_id
_entity_poly.type
_entity_poly.pdbx_seq_one_letter_code
_entity_poly.pdbx_strand_id
1 'polypeptide(L)'
;EQGRERWREVRARVTALLTDEAARPTAEAALHARDAVRMLMPFRPGDYVDFYASEHHAANIGRMLRPGQDPLTPQWKHLPIGYHGRAGTLVVSGTDVVRPWGQTRPADGGEPPFGPSRRLDIEAEVGFVVGTPSPQGSRVGVGDFEDHVFGVCLVNDWSARDLQAWEYVPLGPFLAKSFATSVSPWIVPLEALGAARTAPPERTAPLRDYLRDGADWGLDLTLEVRLNGQLLASPPFTSMYWTPAQMLAHMTVNGAALRTGDFYASGTVSGPGADERGCLMEITWNGENPVALADGSTRTFLEDGDEVAITATAPGPDGTRIGLGEVRGRVVDRP
;
A
#
# COMPACT_ATOMS: atom_id res chain seq x y z
N GLU A 1 12.13 -6.49 -21.05
CA GLU A 1 12.36 -6.03 -19.67
C GLU A 1 13.87 -5.94 -19.47
N GLN A 2 14.42 -4.82 -18.99
CA GLN A 2 15.88 -4.57 -19.01
C GLN A 2 16.59 -5.03 -17.72
N GLY A 3 15.84 -5.31 -16.65
CA GLY A 3 16.35 -5.91 -15.41
C GLY A 3 17.20 -5.00 -14.52
N ARG A 4 17.59 -5.56 -13.37
CA ARG A 4 18.30 -4.86 -12.28
C ARG A 4 19.61 -4.21 -12.69
N GLU A 5 20.40 -4.86 -13.53
CA GLU A 5 21.68 -4.30 -14.01
C GLU A 5 21.47 -2.98 -14.76
N ARG A 6 20.42 -2.91 -15.59
CA ARG A 6 20.09 -1.68 -16.30
C ARG A 6 19.61 -0.59 -15.35
N TRP A 7 18.78 -0.93 -14.36
CA TRP A 7 18.32 0.05 -13.37
C TRP A 7 19.49 0.70 -12.64
N ARG A 8 20.49 -0.11 -12.24
CA ARG A 8 21.75 0.33 -11.63
C ARG A 8 22.55 1.23 -12.56
N GLU A 9 22.72 0.84 -13.83
CA GLU A 9 23.43 1.65 -14.82
C GLU A 9 22.77 3.02 -14.99
N VAL A 10 21.44 3.06 -15.15
CA VAL A 10 20.70 4.31 -15.31
C VAL A 10 20.82 5.17 -14.05
N ARG A 11 20.67 4.60 -12.85
CA ARG A 11 20.82 5.32 -11.58
C ARG A 11 22.22 5.93 -11.46
N ALA A 12 23.27 5.16 -11.74
CA ALA A 12 24.65 5.65 -11.68
C ALA A 12 24.87 6.81 -12.68
N ARG A 13 24.38 6.68 -13.91
CA ARG A 13 24.51 7.72 -14.95
C ARG A 13 23.74 9.00 -14.60
N VAL A 14 22.49 8.88 -14.14
CA VAL A 14 21.70 10.03 -13.69
C VAL A 14 22.36 10.71 -12.49
N THR A 15 22.88 9.93 -11.54
CA THR A 15 23.59 10.47 -10.37
C THR A 15 24.83 11.25 -10.81
N ALA A 16 25.67 10.67 -11.68
CA ALA A 16 26.85 11.34 -12.21
C ALA A 16 26.52 12.64 -12.96
N LEU A 17 25.47 12.65 -13.79
CA LEU A 17 25.02 13.85 -14.50
C LEU A 17 24.56 14.97 -13.54
N LEU A 18 23.96 14.61 -12.41
CA LEU A 18 23.44 15.57 -11.43
C LEU A 18 24.48 16.06 -10.42
N THR A 19 25.59 15.32 -10.23
CA THR A 19 26.64 15.65 -9.26
C THR A 19 27.95 16.13 -9.88
N ASP A 20 28.18 15.87 -11.17
CA ASP A 20 29.34 16.39 -11.90
C ASP A 20 29.09 17.85 -12.33
N GLU A 21 29.92 18.76 -11.81
CA GLU A 21 29.84 20.19 -12.13
C GLU A 21 30.03 20.47 -13.62
N ALA A 22 30.85 19.67 -14.33
CA ALA A 22 31.05 19.81 -15.77
C ALA A 22 29.79 19.41 -16.57
N ALA A 23 28.94 18.53 -16.02
CA ALA A 23 27.70 18.09 -16.64
C ALA A 23 26.51 19.02 -16.31
N ARG A 24 26.66 19.96 -15.37
CA ARG A 24 25.58 20.85 -14.89
C ARG A 24 24.82 21.55 -16.02
N PRO A 25 25.44 22.16 -17.06
CA PRO A 25 24.68 22.80 -18.13
C PRO A 25 23.79 21.82 -18.90
N THR A 26 24.26 20.60 -19.11
CA THR A 26 23.50 19.53 -19.78
C THR A 26 22.34 19.05 -18.90
N ALA A 27 22.59 18.89 -17.60
CA ALA A 27 21.56 18.49 -16.65
C ALA A 27 20.47 19.57 -16.53
N GLU A 28 20.84 20.84 -16.30
CA GLU A 28 19.92 21.97 -16.15
C GLU A 28 19.03 22.17 -17.39
N ALA A 29 19.55 21.93 -18.59
CA ALA A 29 18.78 21.99 -19.83
C ALA A 29 17.66 20.92 -19.93
N ALA A 30 17.75 19.84 -19.13
CA ALA A 30 16.79 18.74 -19.09
C ALA A 30 15.92 18.74 -17.81
N LEU A 31 16.10 19.70 -16.90
CA LEU A 31 15.30 19.81 -15.68
C LEU A 31 14.01 20.59 -15.95
N HIS A 32 12.90 20.06 -15.44
CA HIS A 32 11.60 20.72 -15.42
C HIS A 32 11.19 20.99 -13.98
N ALA A 33 10.62 22.17 -13.73
CA ALA A 33 10.01 22.47 -12.44
C ALA A 33 8.85 21.50 -12.18
N ARG A 34 8.79 20.94 -10.96
CA ARG A 34 7.82 19.89 -10.61
C ARG A 34 6.37 20.35 -10.75
N ASP A 35 6.10 21.62 -10.44
CA ASP A 35 4.79 22.27 -10.53
C ASP A 35 4.39 22.62 -11.98
N ALA A 36 5.33 22.57 -12.93
CA ALA A 36 5.08 22.78 -14.35
C ALA A 36 4.79 21.47 -15.12
N VAL A 37 4.81 20.31 -14.45
CA VAL A 37 4.57 19.01 -15.08
C VAL A 37 3.40 18.28 -14.44
N ARG A 38 2.70 17.50 -15.26
CA ARG A 38 1.64 16.59 -14.81
C ARG A 38 2.21 15.19 -14.62
N MET A 39 2.07 14.66 -13.41
CA MET A 39 2.40 13.27 -13.14
C MET A 39 1.35 12.33 -13.73
N LEU A 40 1.81 11.21 -14.27
CA LEU A 40 0.98 10.15 -14.84
C LEU A 40 1.26 8.84 -14.11
N MET A 41 0.46 7.81 -14.36
CA MET A 41 0.71 6.48 -13.83
C MET A 41 2.12 6.00 -14.24
N PRO A 42 3.01 5.65 -13.28
CA PRO A 42 4.42 5.40 -13.58
C PRO A 42 4.70 4.06 -14.27
N PHE A 43 3.74 3.16 -14.31
CA PHE A 43 3.80 1.88 -15.00
C PHE A 43 2.44 1.53 -15.58
N ARG A 44 2.42 0.57 -16.53
CA ARG A 44 1.17 -0.05 -16.96
C ARG A 44 0.90 -1.24 -16.05
N PRO A 45 -0.17 -1.24 -15.24
CA PRO A 45 -0.46 -2.36 -14.37
C PRO A 45 -0.67 -3.64 -15.19
N GLY A 46 0.01 -4.71 -14.78
CA GLY A 46 -0.32 -6.08 -15.15
C GLY A 46 -1.45 -6.58 -14.26
N ASP A 47 -1.11 -7.41 -13.27
CA ASP A 47 -2.00 -7.84 -12.20
C ASP A 47 -1.70 -7.03 -10.93
N TYR A 48 -2.71 -6.96 -10.07
CA TYR A 48 -2.59 -6.37 -8.75
C TYR A 48 -2.94 -7.42 -7.70
N VAL A 49 -2.05 -7.64 -6.73
CA VAL A 49 -2.31 -8.45 -5.54
C VAL A 49 -2.23 -7.57 -4.31
N ASP A 50 -3.25 -7.64 -3.46
CA ASP A 50 -3.27 -6.93 -2.20
C ASP A 50 -3.08 -7.91 -1.05
N PHE A 51 -2.06 -7.67 -0.22
CA PHE A 51 -1.74 -8.54 0.91
C PHE A 51 -2.45 -8.07 2.18
N TYR A 52 -2.27 -8.84 3.25
CA TYR A 52 -2.81 -8.54 4.58
C TYR A 52 -1.72 -8.70 5.63
N ALA A 53 -0.59 -8.02 5.43
CA ALA A 53 0.69 -8.35 6.07
C ALA A 53 0.97 -7.66 7.43
N SER A 54 0.16 -6.69 7.86
CA SER A 54 0.29 -6.06 9.18
C SER A 54 -0.41 -6.89 10.27
N GLU A 55 0.33 -7.36 11.28
CA GLU A 55 -0.25 -8.09 12.42
C GLU A 55 -1.19 -7.20 13.24
N HIS A 56 -0.80 -5.92 13.42
CA HIS A 56 -1.61 -4.96 14.18
C HIS A 56 -2.94 -4.68 13.48
N HIS A 57 -2.92 -4.44 12.17
CA HIS A 57 -4.14 -4.25 11.39
C HIS A 57 -5.02 -5.51 11.47
N ALA A 58 -4.44 -6.68 11.17
CA ALA A 58 -5.16 -7.95 11.22
C ALA A 58 -5.81 -8.20 12.59
N ALA A 59 -5.08 -7.89 13.67
CA ALA A 59 -5.57 -8.06 15.02
C ALA A 59 -6.65 -7.04 15.38
N ASN A 60 -6.53 -5.78 14.96
CA ASN A 60 -7.53 -4.74 15.22
C ASN A 60 -8.87 -5.10 14.56
N ILE A 61 -8.86 -5.45 13.26
CA ILE A 61 -10.06 -5.89 12.54
C ILE A 61 -10.64 -7.16 13.19
N GLY A 62 -9.78 -8.10 13.58
CA GLY A 62 -10.20 -9.31 14.30
C GLY A 62 -10.94 -9.01 15.61
N ARG A 63 -10.40 -8.11 16.44
CA ARG A 63 -11.03 -7.70 17.70
C ARG A 63 -12.39 -7.02 17.50
N MET A 64 -12.52 -6.19 16.47
CA MET A 64 -13.79 -5.51 16.16
C MET A 64 -14.86 -6.47 15.66
N LEU A 65 -14.50 -7.39 14.75
CA LEU A 65 -15.47 -8.24 14.05
C LEU A 65 -15.74 -9.56 14.77
N ARG A 66 -14.83 -10.02 15.63
CA ARG A 66 -14.91 -11.27 16.37
C ARG A 66 -14.49 -11.07 17.84
N PRO A 67 -15.19 -10.21 18.61
CA PRO A 67 -14.83 -9.94 19.99
C PRO A 67 -14.82 -11.23 20.83
N GLY A 68 -13.78 -11.39 21.66
CA GLY A 68 -13.60 -12.56 22.52
C GLY A 68 -13.02 -13.81 21.85
N GLN A 69 -12.67 -13.77 20.57
CA GLN A 69 -11.94 -14.83 19.87
C GLN A 69 -10.47 -14.46 19.65
N ASP A 70 -9.65 -15.42 19.21
CA ASP A 70 -8.32 -15.10 18.68
C ASP A 70 -8.49 -14.10 17.52
N PRO A 71 -7.87 -12.92 17.60
CA PRO A 71 -8.06 -11.90 16.59
C PRO A 71 -7.46 -12.31 15.24
N LEU A 72 -6.45 -13.18 15.22
CA LEU A 72 -5.85 -13.68 13.98
C LEU A 72 -6.47 -15.02 13.58
N THR A 73 -6.70 -15.20 12.28
CA THR A 73 -7.10 -16.51 11.75
C THR A 73 -5.93 -17.49 11.81
N PRO A 74 -6.15 -18.81 11.97
CA PRO A 74 -5.08 -19.79 12.19
C PRO A 74 -3.95 -19.75 11.14
N GLN A 75 -4.28 -19.49 9.88
CA GLN A 75 -3.32 -19.47 8.77
C GLN A 75 -2.46 -18.20 8.70
N TRP A 76 -2.84 -17.10 9.37
CA TRP A 76 -2.26 -15.77 9.16
C TRP A 76 -0.76 -15.72 9.50
N LYS A 77 -0.33 -16.43 10.55
CA LYS A 77 1.09 -16.52 10.94
C LYS A 77 1.90 -17.55 10.14
N HIS A 78 1.27 -18.29 9.22
CA HIS A 78 1.91 -19.35 8.45
C HIS A 78 2.11 -19.01 6.97
N LEU A 79 1.34 -18.07 6.42
CA LEU A 79 1.50 -17.56 5.06
C LEU A 79 1.05 -16.09 4.99
N PRO A 80 1.66 -15.27 4.12
CA PRO A 80 1.17 -13.92 3.85
C PRO A 80 -0.12 -14.01 3.03
N ILE A 81 -1.26 -13.92 3.70
CA ILE A 81 -2.57 -13.94 3.03
C ILE A 81 -2.66 -12.73 2.10
N GLY A 82 -3.17 -12.93 0.89
CA GLY A 82 -3.50 -11.87 -0.05
C GLY A 82 -4.60 -12.31 -1.01
N TYR A 83 -5.11 -11.36 -1.79
CA TYR A 83 -6.14 -11.57 -2.80
C TYR A 83 -5.83 -10.76 -4.06
N HIS A 84 -6.42 -11.17 -5.18
CA HIS A 84 -6.28 -10.42 -6.43
C HIS A 84 -7.13 -9.14 -6.38
N GLY A 85 -6.48 -7.99 -6.49
CA GLY A 85 -7.12 -6.69 -6.63
C GLY A 85 -7.49 -6.37 -8.08
N ARG A 86 -8.07 -5.19 -8.32
CA ARG A 86 -8.50 -4.75 -9.66
C ARG A 86 -7.49 -3.82 -10.29
N ALA A 87 -6.56 -4.38 -11.08
CA ALA A 87 -5.52 -3.59 -11.77
C ALA A 87 -6.08 -2.48 -12.68
N GLY A 88 -7.25 -2.69 -13.28
CA GLY A 88 -7.88 -1.72 -14.19
C GLY A 88 -8.42 -0.45 -13.52
N THR A 89 -8.44 -0.38 -12.19
CA THR A 89 -8.88 0.79 -11.41
C THR A 89 -7.77 1.31 -10.49
N LEU A 90 -6.51 0.94 -10.78
CA LEU A 90 -5.35 1.66 -10.25
C LEU A 90 -5.27 3.04 -10.91
N VAL A 91 -5.27 4.08 -10.09
CA VAL A 91 -5.25 5.48 -10.54
C VAL A 91 -4.07 6.23 -9.93
N VAL A 92 -3.54 7.22 -10.65
CA VAL A 92 -2.45 8.05 -10.13
C VAL A 92 -2.98 9.02 -9.06
N SER A 93 -2.13 9.35 -8.10
CA SER A 93 -2.33 10.43 -7.13
C SER A 93 -2.94 11.70 -7.75
N GLY A 94 -3.91 12.28 -7.05
CA GLY A 94 -4.68 13.45 -7.49
C GLY A 94 -5.92 13.12 -8.33
N THR A 95 -6.18 11.84 -8.61
CA THR A 95 -7.45 11.42 -9.24
C THR A 95 -8.56 11.47 -8.20
N ASP A 96 -9.70 12.10 -8.52
CA ASP A 96 -10.89 12.10 -7.66
C ASP A 96 -11.45 10.68 -7.48
N VAL A 97 -11.98 10.42 -6.29
CA VAL A 97 -12.53 9.13 -5.87
C VAL A 97 -14.03 9.26 -5.74
N VAL A 98 -14.75 8.75 -6.73
CA VAL A 98 -16.21 8.75 -6.72
C VAL A 98 -16.70 7.76 -5.66
N ARG A 99 -17.55 8.23 -4.74
CA ARG A 99 -18.16 7.36 -3.72
C ARG A 99 -18.87 6.17 -4.37
N PRO A 100 -18.52 4.92 -4.02
CA PRO A 100 -19.11 3.75 -4.65
C PRO A 100 -20.55 3.55 -4.18
N TRP A 101 -21.36 3.01 -5.08
CA TRP A 101 -22.71 2.53 -4.80
C TRP A 101 -22.72 1.01 -4.79
N GLY A 102 -23.51 0.42 -3.91
CA GLY A 102 -23.61 -1.03 -3.82
C GLY A 102 -24.68 -1.50 -2.86
N GLN A 103 -24.73 -2.82 -2.69
CA GLN A 103 -25.59 -3.45 -1.71
C GLN A 103 -24.93 -3.45 -0.34
N THR A 104 -25.74 -3.29 0.70
CA THR A 104 -25.29 -3.42 2.09
C THR A 104 -26.14 -4.47 2.82
N ARG A 105 -25.64 -4.93 3.96
CA ARG A 105 -26.35 -5.92 4.79
C ARG A 105 -27.67 -5.32 5.29
N PRO A 106 -28.82 -5.99 5.10
CA PRO A 106 -30.10 -5.54 5.65
C PRO A 106 -30.09 -5.61 7.18
N ALA A 107 -30.72 -4.63 7.84
CA ALA A 107 -30.76 -4.56 9.30
C ALA A 107 -31.67 -5.63 9.94
N ASP A 108 -32.70 -6.06 9.23
CA ASP A 108 -33.79 -6.92 9.70
C ASP A 108 -33.94 -8.23 8.89
N GLY A 109 -32.95 -8.55 8.05
CA GLY A 109 -33.00 -9.73 7.18
C GLY A 109 -33.93 -9.58 5.96
N GLY A 110 -34.43 -8.37 5.67
CA GLY A 110 -35.17 -8.05 4.46
C GLY A 110 -34.30 -7.96 3.20
N GLU A 111 -34.79 -7.29 2.16
CA GLU A 111 -34.01 -7.07 0.93
C GLU A 111 -32.79 -6.18 1.20
N PRO A 112 -31.60 -6.52 0.68
CA PRO A 112 -30.40 -5.72 0.86
C PRO A 112 -30.57 -4.35 0.19
N PRO A 113 -30.47 -3.24 0.94
CA PRO A 113 -30.62 -1.91 0.35
C PRO A 113 -29.47 -1.61 -0.61
N PHE A 114 -29.78 -0.87 -1.68
CA PHE A 114 -28.83 -0.39 -2.68
C PHE A 114 -28.70 1.13 -2.60
N GLY A 115 -27.46 1.62 -2.51
CA GLY A 115 -27.20 3.06 -2.38
C GLY A 115 -25.71 3.39 -2.23
N PRO A 116 -25.37 4.67 -2.00
CA PRO A 116 -24.00 5.09 -1.76
C PRO A 116 -23.45 4.48 -0.46
N SER A 117 -22.17 4.14 -0.46
CA SER A 117 -21.47 3.68 0.75
C SER A 117 -21.51 4.75 1.84
N ARG A 118 -21.88 4.34 3.05
CA ARG A 118 -21.91 5.16 4.27
C ARG A 118 -20.65 5.00 5.11
N ARG A 119 -19.78 4.06 4.75
CA ARG A 119 -18.56 3.71 5.48
C ARG A 119 -17.37 3.63 4.54
N LEU A 120 -17.14 4.72 3.81
CA LEU A 120 -16.00 4.89 2.93
C LEU A 120 -14.74 5.16 3.75
N ASP A 121 -13.67 4.47 3.44
CA ASP A 121 -12.45 4.43 4.23
C ASP A 121 -11.23 4.43 3.33
N ILE A 122 -10.08 4.72 3.92
CA ILE A 122 -8.76 4.55 3.32
C ILE A 122 -8.12 3.26 3.81
N GLU A 123 -7.05 2.86 3.13
CA GLU A 123 -6.06 1.93 3.65
C GLU A 123 -4.67 2.44 3.29
N ALA A 124 -3.91 2.89 4.28
CA ALA A 124 -2.56 3.39 4.06
C ALA A 124 -1.59 2.25 3.83
N GLU A 125 -1.00 2.23 2.64
CA GLU A 125 -0.25 1.08 2.15
C GLU A 125 1.03 1.43 1.42
N VAL A 126 1.89 0.41 1.27
CA VAL A 126 3.11 0.48 0.47
C VAL A 126 3.04 -0.57 -0.63
N GLY A 127 3.26 -0.12 -1.87
CA GLY A 127 3.20 -0.94 -3.07
C GLY A 127 4.57 -1.23 -3.67
N PHE A 128 4.73 -2.41 -4.24
CA PHE A 128 5.96 -2.92 -4.83
C PHE A 128 5.73 -3.24 -6.31
N VAL A 129 6.55 -2.66 -7.19
CA VAL A 129 6.42 -2.79 -8.64
C VAL A 129 7.39 -3.83 -9.16
N VAL A 130 6.87 -4.88 -9.81
CA VAL A 130 7.67 -5.88 -10.51
C VAL A 130 8.24 -5.29 -11.80
N GLY A 131 9.55 -5.43 -11.99
CA GLY A 131 10.26 -4.95 -13.18
C GLY A 131 10.98 -6.04 -13.99
N THR A 132 11.13 -7.26 -13.46
CA THR A 132 11.68 -8.41 -14.18
C THR A 132 10.73 -9.59 -14.04
N PRO A 133 10.41 -10.31 -15.14
CA PRO A 133 9.33 -11.28 -15.13
C PRO A 133 9.86 -12.62 -14.63
N SER A 134 8.96 -13.56 -14.39
CA SER A 134 9.32 -14.96 -14.12
C SER A 134 8.58 -15.88 -15.10
N PRO A 135 9.19 -16.98 -15.56
CA PRO A 135 8.49 -17.95 -16.39
C PRO A 135 7.28 -18.57 -15.66
N GLN A 136 6.20 -18.86 -16.39
CA GLN A 136 5.09 -19.65 -15.86
C GLN A 136 5.60 -21.00 -15.32
N GLY A 137 5.14 -21.37 -14.12
CA GLY A 137 5.56 -22.58 -13.41
C GLY A 137 6.85 -22.42 -12.60
N SER A 138 7.54 -21.28 -12.70
CA SER A 138 8.72 -20.98 -11.87
C SER A 138 8.33 -20.35 -10.54
N ARG A 139 9.20 -20.52 -9.55
CA ARG A 139 9.08 -19.89 -8.22
C ARG A 139 10.15 -18.81 -8.12
N VAL A 140 9.81 -17.68 -7.53
CA VAL A 140 10.77 -16.65 -7.15
C VAL A 140 11.06 -16.81 -5.67
N GLY A 141 12.31 -17.05 -5.30
CA GLY A 141 12.71 -17.18 -3.91
C GLY A 141 12.73 -15.83 -3.20
N VAL A 142 12.68 -15.85 -1.86
CA VAL A 142 12.86 -14.63 -1.05
C VAL A 142 14.19 -13.92 -1.38
N GLY A 143 15.25 -14.70 -1.63
CA GLY A 143 16.57 -14.16 -2.01
C GLY A 143 16.63 -13.49 -3.38
N ASP A 144 15.66 -13.74 -4.27
CA ASP A 144 15.63 -13.20 -5.63
C ASP A 144 14.82 -11.89 -5.72
N PHE A 145 14.31 -11.39 -4.59
CA PHE A 145 13.40 -10.24 -4.53
C PHE A 145 13.92 -9.00 -5.27
N GLU A 146 15.18 -8.61 -5.05
CA GLU A 146 15.75 -7.42 -5.70
C GLU A 146 15.96 -7.57 -7.22
N ASP A 147 16.03 -8.79 -7.71
CA ASP A 147 16.22 -9.05 -9.14
C ASP A 147 14.88 -8.93 -9.90
N HIS A 148 13.77 -9.08 -9.18
CA HIS A 148 12.42 -9.00 -9.73
C HIS A 148 11.69 -7.68 -9.46
N VAL A 149 11.90 -7.06 -8.31
CA VAL A 149 11.16 -5.85 -7.90
C VAL A 149 12.00 -4.60 -8.17
N PHE A 150 11.41 -3.66 -8.91
CA PHE A 150 12.06 -2.42 -9.28
C PHE A 150 12.11 -1.43 -8.12
N GLY A 151 10.99 -1.23 -7.44
CA GLY A 151 10.88 -0.21 -6.41
C GLY A 151 9.53 -0.14 -5.73
N VAL A 152 9.40 0.92 -4.93
CA VAL A 152 8.37 1.11 -3.92
C VAL A 152 7.60 2.40 -4.18
N CYS A 153 6.29 2.39 -3.93
CA CYS A 153 5.42 3.58 -3.97
C CYS A 153 4.38 3.52 -2.85
N LEU A 154 3.65 4.62 -2.67
CA LEU A 154 2.57 4.69 -1.69
C LEU A 154 1.25 4.31 -2.34
N VAL A 155 0.39 3.66 -1.57
CA VAL A 155 -0.91 3.18 -2.01
C VAL A 155 -1.98 3.64 -1.04
N ASN A 156 -3.13 4.01 -1.59
CA ASN A 156 -4.38 4.12 -0.84
C ASN A 156 -5.38 3.14 -1.44
N ASP A 157 -5.68 2.05 -0.73
CA ASP A 157 -6.70 1.09 -1.14
C ASP A 157 -8.08 1.47 -0.60
N TRP A 158 -8.77 2.33 -1.34
CA TRP A 158 -10.05 2.89 -0.93
C TRP A 158 -11.08 1.78 -0.70
N SER A 159 -11.79 1.89 0.42
CA SER A 159 -12.57 0.76 0.94
C SER A 159 -13.97 1.18 1.36
N ALA A 160 -15.00 0.53 0.80
CA ALA A 160 -16.39 0.70 1.22
C ALA A 160 -16.77 -0.39 2.23
N ARG A 161 -16.52 -0.15 3.52
CA ARG A 161 -16.58 -1.17 4.58
C ARG A 161 -17.95 -1.82 4.75
N ASP A 162 -19.01 -1.06 4.51
CA ASP A 162 -20.40 -1.51 4.57
C ASP A 162 -20.78 -2.44 3.41
N LEU A 163 -20.30 -2.13 2.19
CA LEU A 163 -20.42 -3.02 1.04
C LEU A 163 -19.59 -4.29 1.29
N GLN A 164 -18.35 -4.13 1.78
CA GLN A 164 -17.42 -5.23 2.05
C GLN A 164 -18.04 -6.26 3.01
N ALA A 165 -18.61 -5.79 4.13
CA ALA A 165 -19.20 -6.64 5.15
C ALA A 165 -20.40 -7.48 4.65
N TRP A 166 -21.02 -7.08 3.54
CA TRP A 166 -22.09 -7.83 2.89
C TRP A 166 -21.56 -8.83 1.85
N GLU A 167 -20.58 -8.44 1.04
CA GLU A 167 -20.17 -9.25 -0.12
C GLU A 167 -19.06 -10.28 0.16
N TYR A 168 -18.21 -10.06 1.18
CA TYR A 168 -16.89 -10.71 1.19
C TYR A 168 -16.89 -12.20 1.53
N VAL A 169 -17.99 -12.74 2.07
CA VAL A 169 -18.06 -14.16 2.43
C VAL A 169 -18.75 -14.94 1.31
N PRO A 170 -18.14 -16.02 0.77
CA PRO A 170 -16.85 -16.62 1.15
C PRO A 170 -15.66 -16.21 0.28
N LEU A 171 -15.85 -15.34 -0.73
CA LEU A 171 -14.90 -15.18 -1.85
C LEU A 171 -13.87 -14.06 -1.67
N GLY A 172 -13.93 -13.32 -0.56
CA GLY A 172 -13.07 -12.17 -0.29
C GLY A 172 -13.63 -10.85 -0.81
N PRO A 173 -12.92 -9.73 -0.56
CA PRO A 173 -13.33 -8.40 -1.00
C PRO A 173 -13.44 -8.29 -2.54
N PHE A 174 -14.42 -7.53 -3.04
CA PHE A 174 -14.62 -7.36 -4.48
C PHE A 174 -15.05 -5.93 -4.87
N LEU A 175 -16.34 -5.61 -4.89
CA LEU A 175 -16.82 -4.28 -5.29
C LEU A 175 -16.51 -3.21 -4.24
N ALA A 176 -16.34 -3.62 -2.98
CA ALA A 176 -15.96 -2.75 -1.89
C ALA A 176 -14.51 -2.24 -1.96
N LYS A 177 -13.72 -2.71 -2.93
CA LYS A 177 -12.33 -2.33 -3.17
C LYS A 177 -12.11 -1.87 -4.61
N SER A 178 -12.65 -2.61 -5.57
CA SER A 178 -12.34 -2.45 -7.00
C SER A 178 -12.78 -1.14 -7.65
N PHE A 179 -13.43 -0.22 -6.93
CA PHE A 179 -13.87 1.08 -7.47
C PHE A 179 -12.72 2.06 -7.65
N ALA A 180 -11.69 2.04 -6.79
CA ALA A 180 -10.48 2.85 -6.94
C ALA A 180 -9.37 2.37 -5.99
N THR A 181 -8.15 2.27 -6.49
CA THR A 181 -6.94 2.16 -5.68
C THR A 181 -5.96 3.23 -6.17
N SER A 182 -5.53 4.16 -5.32
CA SER A 182 -4.63 5.26 -5.73
C SER A 182 -3.17 4.90 -5.50
N VAL A 183 -2.27 5.34 -6.39
CA VAL A 183 -0.83 5.07 -6.32
C VAL A 183 -0.03 6.37 -6.45
N SER A 184 1.03 6.55 -5.66
CA SER A 184 1.93 7.70 -5.80
C SER A 184 2.71 7.64 -7.11
N PRO A 185 3.00 8.79 -7.75
CA PRO A 185 3.55 8.80 -9.10
C PRO A 185 5.05 8.49 -9.19
N TRP A 186 5.77 8.52 -8.07
CA TRP A 186 7.21 8.29 -8.03
C TRP A 186 7.49 6.91 -7.44
N ILE A 187 8.06 6.03 -8.27
CA ILE A 187 8.56 4.74 -7.81
C ILE A 187 9.99 4.93 -7.30
N VAL A 188 10.19 4.79 -5.99
CA VAL A 188 11.50 4.85 -5.36
C VAL A 188 12.21 3.51 -5.60
N PRO A 189 13.34 3.47 -6.33
CA PRO A 189 14.02 2.20 -6.61
C PRO A 189 14.49 1.54 -5.32
N LEU A 190 14.44 0.19 -5.24
CA LEU A 190 14.90 -0.54 -4.05
C LEU A 190 16.34 -0.18 -3.67
N GLU A 191 17.19 0.05 -4.66
CA GLU A 191 18.58 0.46 -4.47
C GLU A 191 18.73 1.79 -3.70
N ALA A 192 17.74 2.69 -3.76
CA ALA A 192 17.75 3.92 -2.99
C ALA A 192 17.46 3.67 -1.50
N LEU A 193 16.80 2.57 -1.16
CA LEU A 193 16.33 2.25 0.18
C LEU A 193 17.32 1.40 0.99
N GLY A 194 18.59 1.29 0.54
CA GLY A 194 19.61 0.51 1.23
C GLY A 194 19.80 0.91 2.70
N ALA A 195 19.79 2.21 3.01
CA ALA A 195 19.89 2.73 4.38
C ALA A 195 18.61 2.56 5.21
N ALA A 196 17.47 2.28 4.56
CA ALA A 196 16.19 2.03 5.20
C ALA A 196 15.94 0.54 5.46
N ARG A 197 16.82 -0.37 5.03
CA ARG A 197 16.68 -1.79 5.32
C ARG A 197 16.84 -2.06 6.81
N THR A 198 15.92 -2.82 7.39
CA THR A 198 15.92 -3.20 8.81
C THR A 198 15.43 -4.63 8.99
N ALA A 199 15.73 -5.23 10.14
CA ALA A 199 15.14 -6.50 10.53
C ALA A 199 13.61 -6.33 10.67
N PRO A 200 12.81 -7.26 10.12
CA PRO A 200 11.37 -7.29 10.37
C PRO A 200 11.08 -7.73 11.82
N PRO A 201 9.83 -7.57 12.31
CA PRO A 201 9.42 -8.06 13.62
C PRO A 201 9.74 -9.55 13.83
N GLU A 202 9.97 -9.93 15.08
CA GLU A 202 10.27 -11.32 15.46
C GLU A 202 9.16 -12.28 15.04
N ARG A 203 9.55 -13.45 14.53
CA ARG A 203 8.61 -14.50 14.13
C ARG A 203 8.08 -15.21 15.36
N THR A 204 6.77 -15.17 15.54
CA THR A 204 6.08 -15.85 16.65
C THR A 204 5.54 -17.23 16.26
N ALA A 205 5.70 -17.63 14.99
CA ALA A 205 5.39 -18.97 14.49
C ALA A 205 6.51 -19.48 13.56
N PRO A 206 6.76 -20.80 13.51
CA PRO A 206 7.77 -21.38 12.62
C PRO A 206 7.45 -21.13 11.13
N LEU A 207 8.43 -20.62 10.40
CA LEU A 207 8.35 -20.44 8.95
C LEU A 207 8.72 -21.74 8.20
N ARG A 208 7.99 -21.99 7.12
CA ARG A 208 8.37 -22.99 6.10
C ARG A 208 9.58 -22.48 5.31
N ASP A 209 10.39 -23.40 4.81
CA ASP A 209 11.69 -23.10 4.19
C ASP A 209 11.61 -22.05 3.07
N TYR A 210 10.56 -22.08 2.23
CA TYR A 210 10.39 -21.13 1.12
C TYR A 210 10.10 -19.68 1.56
N LEU A 211 9.72 -19.46 2.82
CA LEU A 211 9.48 -18.14 3.41
C LEU A 211 10.60 -17.72 4.38
N ARG A 212 11.61 -18.57 4.60
CA ARG A 212 12.74 -18.20 5.46
C ARG A 212 13.52 -17.10 4.77
N ASP A 213 13.54 -15.94 5.41
CA ASP A 213 14.30 -14.80 4.94
C ASP A 213 15.73 -14.89 5.47
N GLY A 214 16.70 -14.77 4.57
CA GLY A 214 18.12 -14.62 4.92
C GLY A 214 18.57 -13.16 4.81
N ALA A 215 17.70 -12.27 4.36
CA ALA A 215 17.96 -10.86 4.14
C ALA A 215 17.01 -10.00 4.98
N ASP A 216 17.52 -8.94 5.58
CA ASP A 216 16.67 -8.01 6.33
C ASP A 216 15.89 -7.12 5.35
N TRP A 217 14.71 -7.60 4.93
CA TRP A 217 13.76 -6.88 4.07
C TRP A 217 12.59 -6.24 4.84
N GLY A 218 12.76 -5.96 6.12
CA GLY A 218 12.01 -4.88 6.75
C GLY A 218 12.43 -3.54 6.15
N LEU A 219 11.53 -2.57 6.11
CA LEU A 219 11.83 -1.22 5.63
C LEU A 219 11.44 -0.18 6.70
N ASP A 220 12.39 0.68 7.03
CA ASP A 220 12.20 1.85 7.88
C ASP A 220 11.57 2.99 7.07
N LEU A 221 10.25 2.88 6.91
CA LEU A 221 9.40 3.92 6.33
C LEU A 221 8.48 4.45 7.42
N THR A 222 8.48 5.77 7.61
CA THR A 222 7.46 6.46 8.42
C THR A 222 6.41 7.04 7.48
N LEU A 223 5.19 6.51 7.54
CA LEU A 223 4.05 7.05 6.78
C LEU A 223 3.36 8.14 7.60
N GLU A 224 2.75 9.12 6.92
CA GLU A 224 1.80 10.06 7.51
C GLU A 224 0.47 9.98 6.76
N VAL A 225 -0.63 9.85 7.50
CA VAL A 225 -1.99 9.90 6.97
C VAL A 225 -2.62 11.24 7.35
N ARG A 226 -3.00 12.02 6.36
CA ARG A 226 -3.64 13.34 6.54
C ARG A 226 -5.03 13.38 5.95
N LEU A 227 -5.98 13.91 6.70
CA LEU A 227 -7.34 14.21 6.26
C LEU A 227 -7.55 15.72 6.30
N ASN A 228 -7.90 16.32 5.15
CA ASN A 228 -8.08 17.76 5.00
C ASN A 228 -6.87 18.57 5.53
N GLY A 229 -5.66 18.03 5.32
CA GLY A 229 -4.39 18.60 5.78
C GLY A 229 -4.00 18.28 7.23
N GLN A 230 -4.93 17.83 8.08
CA GLN A 230 -4.67 17.44 9.46
C GLN A 230 -4.08 16.04 9.54
N LEU A 231 -2.97 15.88 10.26
CA LEU A 231 -2.38 14.57 10.57
C LEU A 231 -3.31 13.78 11.48
N LEU A 232 -3.70 12.58 11.04
CA LEU A 232 -4.52 11.66 11.83
C LEU A 232 -3.69 10.52 12.43
N ALA A 233 -2.76 9.98 11.66
CA ALA A 233 -1.94 8.85 12.07
C ALA A 233 -0.57 8.87 11.39
N SER A 234 0.41 8.20 12.00
CA SER A 234 1.77 8.04 11.50
C SER A 234 2.22 6.56 11.56
N PRO A 235 1.59 5.64 10.80
CA PRO A 235 1.88 4.21 10.89
C PRO A 235 3.32 3.87 10.47
N PRO A 236 4.08 3.10 11.27
CA PRO A 236 5.43 2.67 10.92
C PRO A 236 5.42 1.41 10.06
N PHE A 237 6.09 1.43 8.90
CA PHE A 237 6.20 0.24 8.05
C PHE A 237 7.14 -0.83 8.64
N THR A 238 7.98 -0.45 9.61
CA THR A 238 8.82 -1.40 10.36
C THR A 238 8.01 -2.44 11.14
N SER A 239 6.72 -2.18 11.41
CA SER A 239 5.81 -3.10 12.09
C SER A 239 5.16 -4.15 11.18
N MET A 240 5.46 -4.14 9.88
CA MET A 240 4.93 -5.13 8.95
C MET A 240 5.48 -6.53 9.25
N TYR A 241 4.60 -7.49 9.53
CA TYR A 241 5.00 -8.84 9.88
C TYR A 241 5.61 -9.54 8.67
N TRP A 242 4.89 -9.64 7.56
CA TRP A 242 5.41 -10.27 6.34
C TRP A 242 6.25 -9.27 5.53
N THR A 243 7.48 -9.66 5.15
CA THR A 243 8.35 -8.82 4.32
C THR A 243 7.86 -8.79 2.87
N PRO A 244 8.16 -7.74 2.10
CA PRO A 244 7.88 -7.70 0.66
C PRO A 244 8.51 -8.84 -0.13
N ALA A 245 9.66 -9.35 0.30
CA ALA A 245 10.30 -10.50 -0.30
C ALA A 245 9.51 -11.80 -0.03
N GLN A 246 8.98 -11.98 1.19
CA GLN A 246 8.09 -13.10 1.52
C GLN A 246 6.77 -13.04 0.76
N MET A 247 6.19 -11.85 0.61
CA MET A 247 4.97 -11.63 -0.17
C MET A 247 5.19 -12.06 -1.63
N LEU A 248 6.28 -11.62 -2.28
CA LEU A 248 6.63 -12.04 -3.64
C LEU A 248 6.84 -13.56 -3.76
N ALA A 249 7.58 -14.14 -2.81
CA ALA A 249 7.86 -15.57 -2.82
C ALA A 249 6.58 -16.40 -2.67
N HIS A 250 5.65 -15.97 -1.81
CA HIS A 250 4.35 -16.61 -1.67
C HIS A 250 3.48 -16.45 -2.93
N MET A 251 3.46 -15.25 -3.52
CA MET A 251 2.69 -14.94 -4.73
C MET A 251 3.05 -15.86 -5.91
N THR A 252 4.27 -16.38 -5.95
CA THR A 252 4.80 -17.20 -7.06
C THR A 252 5.02 -18.67 -6.71
N VAL A 253 4.87 -19.08 -5.44
CA VAL A 253 5.25 -20.45 -4.99
C VAL A 253 4.48 -21.57 -5.71
N ASN A 254 3.27 -21.28 -6.17
CA ASN A 254 2.42 -22.21 -6.92
C ASN A 254 2.73 -22.27 -8.43
N GLY A 255 3.70 -21.48 -8.91
CA GLY A 255 4.05 -21.37 -10.32
C GLY A 255 3.35 -20.23 -11.07
N ALA A 256 2.65 -19.32 -10.39
CA ALA A 256 2.19 -18.08 -11.01
C ALA A 256 3.38 -17.24 -11.50
N ALA A 257 3.33 -16.83 -12.77
CA ALA A 257 4.35 -15.99 -13.37
C ALA A 257 4.27 -14.54 -12.88
N LEU A 258 5.41 -13.88 -12.89
CA LEU A 258 5.53 -12.42 -12.79
C LEU A 258 5.65 -11.81 -14.18
N ARG A 259 5.09 -10.61 -14.36
CA ARG A 259 5.24 -9.75 -15.55
C ARG A 259 5.73 -8.38 -15.12
N THR A 260 6.50 -7.67 -15.97
CA THR A 260 6.76 -6.24 -15.72
C THR A 260 5.45 -5.48 -15.57
N GLY A 261 5.38 -4.66 -14.52
CA GLY A 261 4.20 -3.88 -14.19
C GLY A 261 3.17 -4.64 -13.36
N ASP A 262 3.37 -5.94 -13.07
CA ASP A 262 2.65 -6.55 -11.97
C ASP A 262 2.98 -5.80 -10.67
N PHE A 263 1.98 -5.70 -9.82
CA PHE A 263 2.00 -4.83 -8.67
C PHE A 263 1.45 -5.59 -7.47
N TYR A 264 2.07 -5.40 -6.31
CA TYR A 264 1.48 -5.90 -5.09
C TYR A 264 1.64 -4.92 -3.94
N ALA A 265 0.59 -4.78 -3.14
CA ALA A 265 0.54 -3.88 -2.01
C ALA A 265 0.62 -4.66 -0.70
N SER A 266 1.02 -3.97 0.36
CA SER A 266 1.32 -4.56 1.66
C SER A 266 0.09 -5.05 2.41
N GLY A 267 -1.09 -4.56 2.06
CA GLY A 267 -2.19 -4.43 3.01
C GLY A 267 -1.95 -3.27 3.96
N THR A 268 -3.03 -2.80 4.58
CA THR A 268 -3.04 -1.65 5.50
C THR A 268 -1.89 -1.72 6.52
N VAL A 269 -1.10 -0.65 6.61
CA VAL A 269 0.03 -0.50 7.54
C VAL A 269 -0.50 0.06 8.85
N SER A 270 -0.45 -0.76 9.90
CA SER A 270 -0.75 -0.33 11.27
C SER A 270 0.35 -0.76 12.24
N GLY A 271 0.60 0.08 13.25
CA GLY A 271 1.49 -0.15 14.38
C GLY A 271 0.74 -0.44 15.70
N PRO A 272 1.48 -0.63 16.81
CA PRO A 272 0.89 -0.86 18.14
C PRO A 272 0.11 0.33 18.72
N GLY A 273 0.45 1.56 18.32
CA GLY A 273 -0.17 2.79 18.81
C GLY A 273 -1.55 3.07 18.20
N ALA A 274 -2.37 3.87 18.91
CA ALA A 274 -3.66 4.32 18.37
C ALA A 274 -3.50 5.36 17.24
N ASP A 275 -2.45 6.17 17.34
CA ASP A 275 -1.98 7.13 16.33
C ASP A 275 -1.13 6.48 15.24
N GLU A 276 -0.99 5.16 15.25
CA GLU A 276 -0.24 4.39 14.25
C GLU A 276 -1.16 3.50 13.40
N ARG A 277 -2.45 3.82 13.34
CA ARG A 277 -3.46 3.03 12.62
C ARG A 277 -3.61 3.49 11.17
N GLY A 278 -3.63 2.55 10.22
CA GLY A 278 -3.60 2.83 8.78
C GLY A 278 -4.94 3.11 8.11
N CYS A 279 -6.07 2.94 8.81
CA CYS A 279 -7.40 3.26 8.26
C CYS A 279 -8.35 3.90 9.29
N LEU A 280 -9.40 4.58 8.83
CA LEU A 280 -10.39 5.21 9.71
C LEU A 280 -11.20 4.19 10.49
N MET A 281 -11.46 3.01 9.93
CA MET A 281 -12.09 1.93 10.68
C MET A 281 -11.27 1.60 11.94
N GLU A 282 -9.95 1.59 11.87
CA GLU A 282 -9.09 1.42 13.03
C GLU A 282 -9.02 2.67 13.89
N ILE A 283 -8.70 3.83 13.31
CA ILE A 283 -8.52 5.11 14.04
C ILE A 283 -9.75 5.41 14.89
N THR A 284 -10.94 5.25 14.32
CA THR A 284 -12.21 5.58 14.97
C THR A 284 -12.83 4.40 15.71
N TRP A 285 -12.14 3.25 15.72
CA TRP A 285 -12.61 2.00 16.29
C TRP A 285 -14.03 1.66 15.82
N ASN A 286 -14.18 1.43 14.52
CA ASN A 286 -15.45 1.12 13.85
C ASN A 286 -16.51 2.23 14.01
N GLY A 287 -16.07 3.48 14.17
CA GLY A 287 -16.92 4.66 14.37
C GLY A 287 -17.34 4.93 15.82
N GLU A 288 -16.91 4.11 16.78
CA GLU A 288 -17.20 4.32 18.21
C GLU A 288 -16.50 5.56 18.78
N ASN A 289 -15.34 5.92 18.22
CA ASN A 289 -14.52 7.05 18.64
C ASN A 289 -14.29 8.01 17.47
N PRO A 290 -15.24 8.94 17.18
CA PRO A 290 -15.06 9.92 16.11
C PRO A 290 -13.81 10.79 16.34
N VAL A 291 -13.10 11.11 15.26
CA VAL A 291 -11.99 12.07 15.30
C VAL A 291 -12.51 13.49 15.10
N ALA A 292 -12.00 14.45 15.87
CA ALA A 292 -12.28 15.87 15.68
C ALA A 292 -11.29 16.49 14.69
N LEU A 293 -11.81 17.29 13.76
CA LEU A 293 -11.03 18.02 12.77
C LEU A 293 -10.83 19.48 13.20
N ALA A 294 -9.84 20.13 12.60
CA ALA A 294 -9.43 21.50 12.92
C ALA A 294 -10.53 22.56 12.66
N ASP A 295 -11.50 22.26 11.81
CA ASP A 295 -12.67 23.11 11.53
C ASP A 295 -13.84 22.89 12.53
N GLY A 296 -13.67 21.99 13.50
CA GLY A 296 -14.67 21.65 14.50
C GLY A 296 -15.64 20.54 14.07
N SER A 297 -15.55 20.04 12.83
CA SER A 297 -16.29 18.86 12.38
C SER A 297 -15.72 17.58 12.98
N THR A 298 -16.45 16.48 12.84
CA THR A 298 -15.98 15.15 13.25
C THR A 298 -16.07 14.16 12.09
N ARG A 299 -15.28 13.08 12.17
CA ARG A 299 -15.31 11.98 11.21
C ARG A 299 -15.29 10.63 11.91
N THR A 300 -16.09 9.72 11.40
CA THR A 300 -15.98 8.27 11.66
C THR A 300 -15.46 7.55 10.41
N PHE A 301 -16.02 7.92 9.26
CA PHE A 301 -15.64 7.51 7.92
C PHE A 301 -15.59 8.76 7.02
N LEU A 302 -15.13 8.60 5.78
CA LEU A 302 -14.99 9.70 4.83
C LEU A 302 -16.34 10.23 4.36
N GLU A 303 -16.47 11.56 4.36
CA GLU A 303 -17.59 12.31 3.80
C GLU A 303 -17.22 12.86 2.41
N ASP A 304 -18.22 13.30 1.64
CA ASP A 304 -17.95 13.92 0.34
C ASP A 304 -17.25 15.28 0.52
N GLY A 305 -16.27 15.55 -0.33
CA GLY A 305 -15.40 16.73 -0.23
C GLY A 305 -14.13 16.49 0.59
N ASP A 306 -14.09 15.45 1.42
CA ASP A 306 -12.88 15.09 2.17
C ASP A 306 -11.73 14.74 1.22
N GLU A 307 -10.54 15.22 1.56
CA GLU A 307 -9.31 14.93 0.83
C GLU A 307 -8.33 14.21 1.74
N VAL A 308 -7.85 13.05 1.28
CA VAL A 308 -6.83 12.28 1.99
C VAL A 308 -5.51 12.40 1.25
N ALA A 309 -4.43 12.58 2.01
CA ALA A 309 -3.07 12.51 1.54
C ALA A 309 -2.25 11.57 2.42
N ILE A 310 -1.53 10.64 1.79
CA ILE A 310 -0.57 9.77 2.45
C ILE A 310 0.81 10.10 1.90
N THR A 311 1.74 10.36 2.80
CA THR A 311 3.16 10.59 2.48
C THR A 311 4.03 9.60 3.25
N ALA A 312 5.28 9.42 2.83
CA ALA A 312 6.25 8.69 3.63
C ALA A 312 7.67 9.19 3.41
N THR A 313 8.50 8.96 4.44
CA THR A 313 9.93 9.20 4.38
C THR A 313 10.71 7.96 4.82
N ALA A 314 11.96 7.87 4.34
CA ALA A 314 12.90 6.81 4.69
C ALA A 314 14.28 7.40 5.00
N PRO A 315 15.10 6.75 5.85
CA PRO A 315 16.52 7.06 5.97
C PRO A 315 17.25 6.92 4.63
N GLY A 316 18.09 7.90 4.33
CA GLY A 316 19.03 7.89 3.20
C GLY A 316 20.48 7.75 3.66
N PRO A 317 21.43 7.65 2.73
CA PRO A 317 22.86 7.62 3.05
C PRO A 317 23.28 8.91 3.78
N ASP A 318 24.30 8.80 4.65
CA ASP A 318 24.93 9.92 5.36
C ASP A 318 23.95 10.81 6.16
N GLY A 319 22.86 10.21 6.67
CA GLY A 319 21.85 10.91 7.46
C GLY A 319 20.86 11.75 6.64
N THR A 320 20.86 11.61 5.31
CA THR A 320 19.86 12.23 4.44
C THR A 320 18.48 11.58 4.61
N ARG A 321 17.43 12.17 4.03
CA ARG A 321 16.09 11.57 3.96
C ARG A 321 15.60 11.44 2.53
N ILE A 322 14.93 10.33 2.26
CA ILE A 322 14.28 10.04 0.97
C ILE A 322 12.78 10.20 1.17
N GLY A 323 12.14 11.04 0.36
CA GLY A 323 10.68 11.14 0.31
C GLY A 323 10.12 10.21 -0.78
N LEU A 324 9.02 9.51 -0.48
CA LEU A 324 8.33 8.62 -1.43
C LEU A 324 7.24 9.36 -2.25
N GLY A 325 7.18 10.69 -2.11
CA GLY A 325 6.11 11.50 -2.69
C GLY A 325 4.83 11.42 -1.88
N GLU A 326 3.70 11.60 -2.56
CA GLU A 326 2.36 11.61 -1.97
C GLU A 326 1.39 10.81 -2.85
N VAL A 327 0.51 10.05 -2.21
CA VAL A 327 -0.74 9.57 -2.81
C VAL A 327 -1.90 10.34 -2.19
N ARG A 328 -2.62 11.09 -3.04
CA ARG A 328 -3.75 11.94 -2.66
C ARG A 328 -4.99 11.58 -3.46
N GLY A 329 -6.16 11.71 -2.85
CA GLY A 329 -7.44 11.68 -3.55
C GLY A 329 -8.51 12.43 -2.78
N ARG A 330 -9.44 13.04 -3.51
CA ARG A 330 -10.62 13.72 -2.96
C ARG A 330 -11.85 12.85 -3.19
N VAL A 331 -12.63 12.66 -2.14
CA VAL A 331 -13.93 11.99 -2.25
C VAL A 331 -14.92 12.94 -2.91
N VAL A 332 -15.54 12.48 -3.99
CA VAL A 332 -16.56 13.25 -4.71
C VAL A 332 -17.85 12.44 -4.81
N ASP A 333 -18.97 13.15 -4.81
CA ASP A 333 -20.23 12.55 -5.22
C ASP A 333 -20.20 12.26 -6.72
N ARG A 334 -21.11 11.40 -7.18
CA ARG A 334 -21.26 11.09 -8.60
C ARG A 334 -21.62 12.36 -9.38
N PRO A 335 -21.04 12.58 -10.58
CA PRO A 335 -21.45 13.68 -11.46
C PRO A 335 -22.92 13.60 -11.89
#